data_AF-A0A4P9XAN0-F1
#
_entry.id   AF-A0A4P9XAN0-F1
#
_cell.length_a   1.000
_cell.length_b   1.000
_cell.length_c   1.000
_cell.angle_alpha   90.00
_cell.angle_beta   90.00
_cell.angle_gamma   90.00
#
_symmetry.space_group_name_H-M   'P 1'
#
loop_
_entity.id
_entity.type
_entity.pdbx_description
1 polymer ?
#
loop_
_entity_poly.entity_id
_entity_poly.type
_entity_poly.pdbx_seq_one_letter_code
_entity_poly.pdbx_strand_id
1 'polypeptide(L)'
;FQWAPWAYNQCLTAAFMIFTGAIVALIYPHPALGAANLVLSLIIMGFEYLAPSITSWPTPSLAVVRRSLWVRTAVYAGSAALAILTPPTSTGGVCMACGALTYAWAAFQGESGDPPPK
;
A
#
# COMPACT_ATOMS: atom_id res chain seq x y z
N PHE A 1 0.32 21.70 4.36
CA PHE A 1 0.97 20.48 3.87
C PHE A 1 -0.10 19.39 3.83
N GLN A 2 -0.21 18.63 2.75
CA GLN A 2 -1.16 17.52 2.66
C GLN A 2 -0.40 16.21 2.87
N TRP A 3 -0.77 15.46 3.90
CA TRP A 3 -0.13 14.21 4.27
C TRP A 3 -0.57 13.04 3.39
N ALA A 4 -1.81 13.03 2.90
CA ALA A 4 -2.34 11.95 2.09
C ALA A 4 -1.60 11.74 0.75
N PRO A 5 -1.27 12.78 -0.05
CA PRO A 5 -0.43 12.64 -1.25
C PRO A 5 1.00 12.17 -0.96
N TRP A 6 1.53 12.55 0.20
CA TRP A 6 2.85 12.10 0.62
C TRP A 6 2.84 10.62 0.99
N ALA A 7 1.86 10.20 1.80
CA ALA A 7 1.62 8.81 2.16
C ALA A 7 1.41 7.93 0.93
N TYR A 8 0.66 8.44 -0.06
CA TYR A 8 0.46 7.80 -1.36
C TYR A 8 1.78 7.45 -2.06
N ASN A 9 2.67 8.44 -2.23
CA ASN A 9 3.96 8.23 -2.91
C ASN A 9 4.87 7.27 -2.12
N GLN A 10 4.83 7.34 -0.78
CA GLN A 10 5.56 6.41 0.09
C GLN A 10 5.05 4.97 -0.09
N CYS A 11 3.74 4.75 -0.03
CA CYS A 11 3.14 3.44 -0.17
C CYS A 11 3.34 2.85 -1.57
N LEU A 12 3.29 3.66 -2.64
CA LEU A 12 3.59 3.20 -4.00
C LEU A 12 5.04 2.74 -4.15
N THR A 13 5.98 3.53 -3.66
CA THR A 13 7.41 3.21 -3.72
C THR A 13 7.73 1.97 -2.88
N ALA A 14 7.14 1.89 -1.67
CA ALA A 14 7.25 0.73 -0.81
C ALA A 14 6.65 -0.53 -1.46
N ALA A 15 5.49 -0.43 -2.11
CA ALA A 15 4.86 -1.53 -2.83
C ALA A 15 5.75 -2.03 -3.98
N PHE A 16 6.40 -1.13 -4.71
CA PHE A 16 7.35 -1.51 -5.77
C PHE A 16 8.59 -2.24 -5.22
N MET A 17 9.13 -1.80 -4.07
CA MET A 17 10.22 -2.51 -3.38
C MET A 17 9.79 -3.90 -2.90
N ILE A 18 8.58 -4.03 -2.35
CA ILE A 18 8.02 -5.34 -1.96
C ILE A 18 7.82 -6.22 -3.20
N PHE A 19 7.34 -5.67 -4.31
CA PHE A 19 7.14 -6.41 -5.56
C PHE A 19 8.46 -6.99 -6.11
N THR A 20 9.49 -6.14 -6.22
CA THR A 20 10.80 -6.57 -6.70
C THR A 20 11.43 -7.59 -5.77
N GLY A 21 11.37 -7.38 -4.46
CA GLY A 21 11.84 -8.35 -3.48
C GLY A 21 11.03 -9.66 -3.49
N ALA A 22 9.73 -9.60 -3.77
CA ALA A 22 8.86 -10.77 -3.82
C ALA A 22 9.18 -11.67 -5.01
N ILE A 23 9.55 -11.10 -6.16
CA ILE A 23 10.04 -11.87 -7.31
C ILE A 23 11.28 -12.69 -6.94
N VAL A 24 12.20 -12.11 -6.15
CA VAL A 24 13.37 -12.83 -5.66
C VAL A 24 12.98 -13.89 -4.62
N ALA A 25 12.06 -13.55 -3.71
CA ALA A 25 11.55 -14.45 -2.67
C ALA A 25 10.83 -15.69 -3.23
N LEU A 26 10.26 -15.61 -4.45
CA LEU A 26 9.70 -16.77 -5.16
C LEU A 26 10.73 -17.85 -5.47
N ILE A 27 12.01 -17.47 -5.61
CA ILE A 27 13.10 -18.40 -5.91
C ILE A 27 13.74 -18.90 -4.61
N TYR A 28 13.93 -18.02 -3.63
CA TYR A 28 14.50 -18.34 -2.31
C TYR A 28 14.29 -17.14 -1.35
N PRO A 29 14.07 -17.28 -0.03
CA PRO A 29 14.02 -18.51 0.78
C PRO A 29 12.60 -19.05 1.04
N HIS A 30 11.54 -18.28 0.76
CA HIS A 30 10.16 -18.63 1.12
C HIS A 30 9.19 -18.38 -0.03
N PRO A 31 9.03 -19.33 -0.97
CA PRO A 31 8.25 -19.13 -2.19
C PRO A 31 6.78 -18.80 -1.91
N ALA A 32 6.18 -19.41 -0.87
CA ALA A 32 4.80 -19.13 -0.48
C ALA A 32 4.61 -17.68 0.03
N LEU A 33 5.55 -17.19 0.86
CA LEU A 33 5.54 -15.81 1.34
C LEU A 33 5.90 -14.80 0.23
N GLY A 34 6.78 -15.21 -0.69
CA GLY A 34 7.08 -14.47 -1.91
C GLY A 34 5.84 -14.28 -2.78
N ALA A 35 5.06 -15.35 -3.03
CA ALA A 35 3.81 -15.27 -3.76
C ALA A 35 2.77 -14.36 -3.07
N ALA A 36 2.64 -14.46 -1.75
CA ALA A 36 1.75 -13.60 -0.98
C ALA A 36 2.15 -12.11 -1.07
N ASN A 37 3.43 -11.79 -0.89
CA ASN A 37 3.96 -10.44 -1.02
C ASN A 37 3.84 -9.90 -2.47
N LEU A 38 3.98 -10.76 -3.48
CA LEU A 38 3.79 -10.40 -4.88
C LEU A 38 2.34 -10.00 -5.15
N VAL A 39 1.39 -10.84 -4.76
CA VAL A 39 -0.05 -10.55 -4.94
C VAL A 39 -0.43 -9.29 -4.17
N LEU A 40 0.04 -9.15 -2.93
CA LEU A 40 -0.30 -8.01 -2.09
C LEU A 40 0.29 -6.70 -2.62
N SER A 41 1.54 -6.70 -3.10
CA SER A 41 2.15 -5.52 -3.72
C SER A 41 1.44 -5.12 -5.01
N LEU A 42 1.02 -6.08 -5.84
CA LEU A 42 0.20 -5.81 -7.02
C LEU A 42 -1.18 -5.24 -6.67
N ILE A 43 -1.82 -5.75 -5.60
CA ILE A 43 -3.09 -5.19 -5.10
C ILE A 43 -2.90 -3.75 -4.63
N ILE A 44 -1.85 -3.45 -3.86
CA ILE A 44 -1.57 -2.09 -3.36
C ILE A 44 -1.26 -1.15 -4.52
N MET A 45 -0.37 -1.54 -5.44
CA MET A 45 -0.08 -0.75 -6.63
C MET A 45 -1.33 -0.56 -7.50
N GLY A 46 -2.14 -1.60 -7.69
CA GLY A 46 -3.41 -1.48 -8.40
C GLY A 46 -4.38 -0.52 -7.70
N PHE A 47 -4.51 -0.63 -6.39
CA PHE A 47 -5.39 0.23 -5.59
C PHE A 47 -4.97 1.70 -5.64
N GLU A 48 -3.66 1.97 -5.65
CA GLU A 48 -3.10 3.32 -5.71
C GLU A 48 -2.95 3.87 -7.15
N TYR A 49 -2.73 3.02 -8.16
CA TYR A 49 -2.48 3.44 -9.55
C TYR A 49 -3.73 3.43 -10.43
N LEU A 50 -4.71 2.56 -10.17
CA LEU A 50 -6.03 2.62 -10.82
C LEU A 50 -6.91 3.75 -10.25
N ALA A 51 -6.42 4.42 -9.21
CA ALA A 51 -7.09 5.50 -8.49
C ALA A 51 -7.40 6.77 -9.32
N PRO A 52 -6.55 7.24 -10.27
CA PRO A 52 -6.81 8.47 -11.02
C PRO A 52 -7.67 8.29 -12.27
N SER A 53 -7.81 7.06 -12.79
CA SER A 53 -8.47 6.79 -14.09
C SER A 53 -9.82 6.09 -13.98
N ILE A 54 -10.14 5.46 -12.84
CA ILE A 54 -11.43 4.81 -12.62
C ILE A 54 -12.29 5.68 -11.70
N THR A 55 -12.94 6.69 -12.30
CA THR A 55 -14.02 7.46 -11.70
C THR A 55 -15.32 6.65 -11.51
N SER A 56 -15.36 5.40 -11.99
CA SER A 56 -16.53 4.52 -11.92
C SER A 56 -16.13 3.13 -11.41
N TRP A 57 -15.83 3.01 -10.12
CA TRP A 57 -15.82 1.67 -9.50
C TRP A 57 -17.26 1.14 -9.48
N PRO A 58 -17.50 -0.12 -9.89
CA PRO A 58 -18.85 -0.64 -10.10
C PRO A 58 -19.67 -0.79 -8.82
N THR A 59 -19.05 -0.63 -7.63
CA THR A 59 -19.71 -0.77 -6.34
C THR A 59 -19.44 0.42 -5.41
N PRO A 60 -20.49 1.12 -4.91
CA PRO A 60 -20.33 2.27 -4.03
C PRO A 60 -19.69 1.92 -2.68
N SER A 61 -19.78 0.67 -2.23
CA SER A 61 -19.15 0.18 -1.00
C SER A 61 -17.62 0.18 -1.07
N LEU A 62 -17.03 -0.21 -2.21
CA LEU A 62 -15.57 -0.18 -2.38
C LEU A 62 -15.03 1.25 -2.46
N ALA A 63 -15.82 2.20 -2.97
CA ALA A 63 -15.44 3.61 -3.01
C ALA A 63 -15.35 4.24 -1.61
N VAL A 64 -16.24 3.87 -0.68
CA VAL A 64 -16.21 4.33 0.73
C VAL A 64 -15.00 3.74 1.45
N VAL A 65 -14.74 2.45 1.26
CA VAL A 65 -13.57 1.77 1.83
C VAL A 65 -12.27 2.41 1.33
N ARG A 66 -12.22 2.83 0.06
CA ARG A 66 -11.08 3.54 -0.53
C ARG A 66 -10.85 4.94 0.03
N ARG A 67 -11.90 5.71 0.31
CA ARG A 67 -11.78 7.05 0.88
C ARG A 67 -11.39 7.06 2.35
N SER A 68 -11.60 5.93 3.05
CA SER A 68 -11.24 5.79 4.44
C SER A 68 -9.74 5.60 4.63
N LEU A 69 -9.08 6.64 5.15
CA LEU A 69 -7.66 6.60 5.51
C LEU A 69 -7.36 5.56 6.60
N TRP A 70 -8.32 5.28 7.48
CA TRP A 70 -8.20 4.24 8.51
C TRP A 70 -8.12 2.84 7.93
N VAL A 71 -8.93 2.55 6.90
CA VAL A 71 -8.89 1.24 6.25
C VAL A 71 -7.58 1.07 5.49
N ARG A 72 -7.13 2.11 4.76
CA ARG A 72 -5.83 2.13 4.10
C ARG A 72 -4.69 1.86 5.09
N THR A 73 -4.70 2.56 6.21
CA THR A 73 -3.72 2.39 7.29
C THR A 73 -3.67 0.94 7.77
N ALA A 74 -4.82 0.33 8.07
CA ALA A 74 -4.89 -1.05 8.56
C ALA A 74 -4.39 -2.05 7.52
N VAL A 75 -4.81 -1.90 6.25
CA VAL A 75 -4.40 -2.77 5.15
C VAL A 75 -2.89 -2.67 4.90
N TYR A 76 -2.33 -1.45 4.90
CA TYR A 76 -0.89 -1.24 4.65
C TYR A 76 -0.02 -1.61 5.86
N ALA A 77 -0.52 -1.47 7.08
CA ALA A 77 0.16 -1.99 8.27
C ALA A 77 0.21 -3.53 8.25
N GLY A 78 -0.88 -4.19 7.84
CA GLY A 78 -0.91 -5.64 7.65
C GLY A 78 0.06 -6.13 6.57
N SER A 79 0.13 -5.43 5.44
CA SER A 79 1.09 -5.76 4.37
C SER A 79 2.54 -5.52 4.77
N ALA A 80 2.80 -4.46 5.53
CA ALA A 80 4.12 -4.19 6.10
C ALA A 80 4.59 -5.33 7.00
N ALA A 81 3.72 -5.83 7.89
CA ALA A 81 4.05 -6.95 8.78
C ALA A 81 4.45 -8.20 7.98
N LEU A 82 3.72 -8.53 6.91
CA LEU A 82 4.04 -9.68 6.07
C LEU A 82 5.36 -9.50 5.29
N ALA A 83 5.62 -8.29 4.79
CA ALA A 83 6.83 -7.98 4.06
C ALA A 83 8.08 -7.97 4.96
N ILE A 84 7.98 -7.48 6.20
CA ILE A 84 9.10 -7.48 7.16
C ILE A 84 9.60 -8.91 7.45
N LEU A 85 8.69 -9.89 7.47
CA LEU A 85 9.00 -11.29 7.75
C LEU A 85 9.68 -12.02 6.57
N THR A 86 9.77 -11.40 5.40
CA THR A 86 10.26 -12.08 4.19
C THR A 86 11.45 -11.32 3.60
N PRO A 87 12.71 -11.70 3.88
CA PRO A 87 13.82 -11.22 3.08
C PRO A 87 13.62 -11.66 1.62
N PRO A 88 13.79 -10.79 0.60
CA PRO A 88 14.32 -9.42 0.61
C PRO A 88 13.27 -8.30 0.59
N THR A 89 12.01 -8.56 0.92
CA THR A 89 10.94 -7.54 0.97
C THR A 89 10.93 -6.69 2.25
N SER A 90 11.80 -7.00 3.22
CA SER A 90 11.82 -6.35 4.53
C SER A 90 12.02 -4.83 4.48
N THR A 91 12.92 -4.34 3.63
CA THR A 91 13.12 -2.88 3.42
C THR A 91 11.83 -2.23 2.93
N GLY A 92 11.18 -2.83 1.93
CA GLY A 92 9.89 -2.36 1.43
C GLY A 92 8.80 -2.42 2.50
N GLY A 93 8.82 -3.43 3.38
CA GLY A 93 7.93 -3.54 4.53
C GLY A 93 8.10 -2.41 5.55
N VAL A 94 9.34 -2.03 5.88
CA VAL A 94 9.61 -0.88 6.77
C VAL A 94 9.11 0.42 6.13
N CYS A 95 9.37 0.62 4.83
CA CYS A 95 8.87 1.79 4.11
C CYS A 95 7.33 1.82 4.07
N MET A 96 6.69 0.66 3.93
CA MET A 96 5.23 0.53 3.96
C MET A 96 4.65 0.86 5.33
N ALA A 97 5.33 0.44 6.41
CA ALA A 97 4.95 0.81 7.78
C ALA A 97 5.00 2.34 7.98
N CYS A 98 6.04 3.01 7.47
CA CYS A 98 6.11 4.47 7.48
C CYS A 98 4.96 5.10 6.70
N GLY A 99 4.65 4.61 5.48
CA GLY A 99 3.52 5.08 4.70
C GLY A 99 2.17 4.90 5.41
N ALA A 100 1.98 3.76 6.09
CA ALA A 100 0.79 3.50 6.90
C ALA A 100 0.67 4.48 8.07
N LEU A 101 1.77 4.78 8.77
CA LEU A 101 1.79 5.79 9.84
C LEU A 101 1.47 7.19 9.31
N THR A 102 1.99 7.54 8.13
CA THR A 102 1.66 8.81 7.47
C THR A 102 0.18 8.88 7.10
N TYR A 103 -0.44 7.78 6.64
CA TYR A 103 -1.88 7.70 6.42
C TYR A 103 -2.69 7.82 7.71
N ALA A 104 -2.23 7.22 8.80
CA ALA A 104 -2.85 7.37 10.12
C ALA A 104 -2.81 8.84 10.56
N TRP A 105 -1.65 9.49 10.37
CA TRP A 105 -1.48 10.90 10.67
C TRP A 105 -2.40 11.79 9.81
N ALA A 106 -2.49 11.51 8.50
CA ALA A 106 -3.43 12.19 7.61
C ALA A 106 -4.90 12.02 8.07
N ALA A 107 -5.26 10.84 8.58
CA ALA A 107 -6.59 10.57 9.14
C ALA A 107 -6.85 11.40 10.40
N PHE A 108 -5.87 11.51 11.30
CA PHE A 108 -5.97 12.36 12.49
C PHE A 108 -6.11 13.85 12.15
N GLN A 109 -5.54 14.30 11.03
CA GLN A 109 -5.66 15.66 10.53
C GLN A 109 -6.96 15.92 9.75
N GLY A 110 -7.82 14.90 9.60
CA GLY A 110 -9.11 15.01 8.89
C GLY A 110 -8.99 15.13 7.37
N GLU A 111 -7.85 14.71 6.78
CA GLU A 111 -7.69 14.71 5.33
C GLU A 111 -8.57 13.64 4.67
N SER A 112 -8.94 13.85 3.40
CA SER A 112 -9.64 12.83 2.61
C SER A 112 -8.64 11.94 1.89
N GLY A 113 -9.00 10.67 1.70
CA GLY A 113 -8.23 9.71 0.88
C GLY A 113 -8.41 9.90 -0.62
N ASP A 114 -8.82 11.08 -1.07
CA ASP A 114 -8.93 11.40 -2.48
C ASP A 114 -7.50 11.53 -3.08
N PRO A 115 -7.29 11.05 -4.32
CA PRO A 115 -5.97 11.12 -4.94
C PRO A 115 -5.53 12.58 -5.12
N PRO A 116 -4.21 12.87 -5.08
CA PRO A 116 -3.72 14.22 -5.29
C PRO A 116 -4.19 14.79 -6.65
N PRO A 117 -4.54 16.09 -6.72
CA PRO A 117 -4.80 16.75 -7.98
C PRO A 117 -3.55 16.67 -8.87
N LYS A 118 -3.75 16.35 -10.16
CA LYS A 118 -2.70 16.29 -11.18
C LYS A 118 -2.11 17.65 -11.48
#